data_AF-A0A7D7VFI4-F1
#
_entry.id   AF-A0A7D7VFI4-F1
#
_cell.length_a   1.000
_cell.length_b   1.000
_cell.length_c   1.000
_cell.angle_alpha   90.00
_cell.angle_beta   90.00
_cell.angle_gamma   90.00
#
_symmetry.space_group_name_H-M   'P 1'
#
loop_
_entity.id
_entity.type
_entity.pdbx_description
1 polymer ?
#
loop_
_entity_poly.entity_id
_entity_poly.type
_entity_poly.pdbx_seq_one_letter_code
_entity_poly.pdbx_strand_id
1 'polypeptide(L)'
;MSKNKYQGINPYVVNQVRYHAYSLMRHSAIHGVEVEDLEQELMLDYLSRKQAYDPEKAKWSTFVDRILNHKCASLIEAARAQKRGSGISDFSLDAWLEDKDGEDNALPDPATEDLTSRDLQIDLEQAVQQMPPHLVLLMVDLRTLSISEISRKTKTPRSTLYGTLSELLGSLKERGFAEYLH
;
A
#
# COMPACT_ATOMS: atom_id res chain seq x y z
N MET A 1 -0.24 -1.75 31.99
CA MET A 1 1.21 -1.80 32.29
C MET A 1 1.82 -2.85 31.39
N SER A 2 2.94 -2.56 30.74
CA SER A 2 3.61 -3.50 29.83
C SER A 2 3.92 -4.84 30.50
N LYS A 3 3.68 -5.92 29.77
CA LYS A 3 3.99 -7.30 30.21
C LYS A 3 5.48 -7.67 30.08
N ASN A 4 6.29 -6.86 29.38
CA ASN A 4 7.69 -7.15 29.15
C ASN A 4 8.53 -7.05 30.44
N LYS A 5 9.33 -8.08 30.69
CA LYS A 5 10.23 -8.18 31.85
C LYS A 5 11.68 -8.02 31.40
N TYR A 6 12.32 -6.92 31.79
CA TYR A 6 13.72 -6.61 31.45
C TYR A 6 14.67 -6.83 32.63
N GLN A 7 14.55 -7.96 33.33
CA GLN A 7 15.42 -8.28 34.46
C GLN A 7 16.89 -8.32 34.00
N GLY A 8 17.78 -7.66 34.74
CA GLY A 8 19.21 -7.56 34.41
C GLY A 8 19.60 -6.41 33.46
N ILE A 9 18.63 -5.64 32.95
CA ILE A 9 18.91 -4.41 32.19
C ILE A 9 18.94 -3.20 33.13
N ASN A 10 19.78 -2.22 32.82
CA ASN A 10 19.87 -0.98 33.59
C ASN A 10 18.47 -0.30 33.69
N PRO A 11 17.96 0.01 34.90
CA PRO A 11 16.65 0.61 35.09
C PRO A 11 16.44 1.93 34.32
N TYR A 12 17.50 2.73 34.14
CA TYR A 12 17.44 3.94 33.32
C TYR A 12 17.01 3.62 31.88
N VAL A 13 17.64 2.62 31.28
CA VAL A 13 17.37 2.20 29.89
C VAL A 13 15.94 1.68 29.77
N VAL A 14 15.49 0.87 30.72
CA VAL A 14 14.12 0.36 30.74
C VAL A 14 13.11 1.50 30.81
N ASN A 15 13.34 2.51 31.65
CA ASN A 15 12.46 3.67 31.74
C ASN A 15 12.45 4.49 30.44
N GLN A 16 13.60 4.70 29.81
CA GLN A 16 13.69 5.39 28.51
C GLN A 16 12.96 4.63 27.40
N VAL A 17 13.16 3.31 27.32
CA VAL A 17 12.47 2.45 26.34
C VAL A 17 10.95 2.55 26.51
N ARG A 18 10.45 2.43 27.74
CA ARG A 18 9.02 2.59 28.03
C ARG A 18 8.51 3.96 27.63
N TYR A 19 9.21 5.03 28.02
CA TYR A 19 8.84 6.40 27.70
C TYR A 19 8.71 6.60 26.18
N HIS A 20 9.72 6.17 25.42
CA HIS A 20 9.73 6.26 23.97
C HIS A 20 8.64 5.40 23.30
N ALA A 21 8.40 4.18 23.80
CA ALA A 21 7.32 3.32 23.31
C ALA A 21 5.93 3.97 23.52
N TYR A 22 5.67 4.51 24.71
CA TYR A 22 4.44 5.26 24.99
C TYR A 22 4.30 6.51 24.11
N SER A 23 5.41 7.19 23.82
CA SER A 23 5.42 8.34 22.91
C SER A 23 5.10 7.93 21.47
N LEU A 24 5.69 6.82 20.98
CA LEU A 24 5.43 6.26 19.65
C LEU A 24 3.98 5.82 19.47
N MET A 25 3.39 5.16 20.47
CA MET A 25 1.98 4.73 20.43
C MET A 25 1.00 5.90 20.27
N ARG A 26 1.37 7.11 20.73
CA ARG A 26 0.56 8.33 20.57
C ARG A 26 0.77 9.01 19.22
N HIS A 27 1.75 8.57 18.42
CA HIS A 27 2.09 9.20 17.17
C HIS A 27 1.13 8.77 16.05
N SER A 28 0.61 9.72 15.29
CA SER A 28 -0.42 9.51 14.25
C SER A 28 0.01 8.66 13.04
N ALA A 29 1.26 8.20 13.02
CA ALA A 29 1.76 7.29 11.98
C ALA A 29 1.81 5.83 12.46
N ILE A 30 1.69 5.61 13.77
CA ILE A 30 1.77 4.29 14.39
C ILE A 30 0.35 3.86 14.72
N HIS A 31 -0.11 2.79 14.08
CA HIS A 31 -1.45 2.23 14.26
C HIS A 31 -1.35 0.70 14.29
N GLY A 32 -2.23 0.04 15.06
CA GLY A 32 -2.31 -1.41 15.11
C GLY A 32 -1.11 -2.13 15.77
N VAL A 33 -0.25 -1.39 16.49
CA VAL A 33 0.92 -1.94 17.19
C VAL A 33 0.74 -1.79 18.69
N GLU A 34 0.96 -2.86 19.45
CA GLU A 34 0.89 -2.84 20.90
C GLU A 34 2.13 -2.16 21.50
N VAL A 35 1.98 -1.55 22.68
CA VAL A 35 3.11 -0.86 23.34
C VAL A 35 4.24 -1.84 23.65
N GLU A 36 3.92 -3.09 23.96
CA GLU A 36 4.89 -4.16 24.20
C GLU A 36 5.79 -4.43 22.99
N ASP A 37 5.25 -4.36 21.77
CA ASP A 37 6.01 -4.59 20.55
C ASP A 37 6.99 -3.44 20.30
N LEU A 38 6.53 -2.19 20.51
CA LEU A 38 7.38 -1.00 20.42
C LEU A 38 8.50 -1.04 21.47
N GLU A 39 8.21 -1.47 22.69
CA GLU A 39 9.22 -1.63 23.73
C GLU A 39 10.27 -2.69 23.36
N GLN A 40 9.85 -3.83 22.80
CA GLN A 40 10.76 -4.88 22.35
C GLN A 40 11.66 -4.39 21.22
N GLU A 41 11.09 -3.74 20.21
CA GLU A 41 11.80 -3.21 19.06
C GLU A 41 12.88 -2.19 19.46
N LEU A 42 12.56 -1.30 20.42
CA LEU A 42 13.51 -0.35 21.00
C LEU A 42 14.59 -1.04 21.84
N MET A 43 14.22 -2.04 22.64
CA MET A 43 15.18 -2.79 23.47
C MET A 43 16.16 -3.61 22.61
N LEU A 44 15.67 -4.22 21.53
CA LEU A 44 16.50 -4.98 20.59
C LEU A 44 17.54 -4.08 19.91
N ASP A 45 17.13 -2.89 19.44
CA ASP A 45 18.06 -1.93 18.84
C ASP A 45 19.12 -1.47 19.86
N TYR A 46 18.72 -1.16 21.09
CA TYR A 46 19.65 -0.85 22.17
C TYR A 46 20.64 -2.00 22.42
N LEU A 47 20.16 -3.25 22.57
CA LEU A 47 21.02 -4.40 22.85
C LEU A 47 22.02 -4.68 21.73
N SER A 48 21.63 -4.46 20.48
CA SER A 48 22.51 -4.62 19.32
C SER A 48 23.62 -3.57 19.27
N ARG A 49 23.34 -2.34 19.74
CA ARG A 49 24.27 -1.21 19.66
C ARG A 49 25.06 -0.97 20.93
N LYS A 50 24.65 -1.51 22.08
CA LYS A 50 25.29 -1.24 23.39
C LYS A 50 26.80 -1.46 23.42
N GLN A 51 27.29 -2.43 22.63
CA GLN A 51 28.71 -2.78 22.57
C GLN A 51 29.56 -1.72 21.88
N ALA A 52 28.94 -0.86 21.07
CA ALA A 52 29.60 0.26 20.40
C ALA A 52 29.71 1.52 21.28
N TYR A 53 29.31 1.44 22.55
CA TYR A 53 29.45 2.57 23.46
C TYR A 53 30.91 2.90 23.72
N ASP A 54 31.21 4.19 23.57
CA ASP A 54 32.54 4.75 23.73
C ASP A 54 32.46 5.92 24.72
N PRO A 55 32.98 5.76 25.96
CA PRO A 55 32.89 6.79 26.99
C PRO A 55 33.69 8.06 26.66
N GLU A 56 34.70 7.98 25.80
CA GLU A 56 35.49 9.13 25.36
C GLU A 56 34.68 10.06 24.43
N LYS A 57 33.64 9.52 23.76
CA LYS A 57 32.81 10.28 22.82
C LYS A 57 31.58 10.90 23.46
N ALA A 58 30.97 10.22 24.44
CA ALA A 58 29.74 10.69 25.06
C ALA A 58 29.44 10.03 26.42
N LYS A 59 28.61 10.73 27.22
CA LYS A 59 27.99 10.14 28.40
C LYS A 59 27.03 9.02 27.99
N TRP A 60 26.93 7.99 28.83
CA TRP A 60 26.06 6.83 28.62
C TRP A 60 24.60 7.21 28.36
N SER A 61 24.04 8.16 29.12
CA SER A 61 22.67 8.64 28.93
C SER A 61 22.46 9.23 27.53
N THR A 62 23.39 10.08 27.07
CA THR A 62 23.35 10.67 25.72
C THR A 62 23.42 9.62 24.62
N PHE A 63 24.23 8.57 24.82
CA PHE A 63 24.32 7.46 23.88
C PHE A 63 22.98 6.70 23.79
N VAL A 64 22.40 6.35 24.93
CA VAL A 64 21.09 5.67 25.01
C VAL A 64 20.00 6.51 24.37
N ASP A 65 19.88 7.78 24.75
CA ASP A 65 18.85 8.68 24.22
C ASP A 65 19.00 8.83 22.70
N ARG A 66 20.23 8.91 22.19
CA ARG A 66 20.49 9.04 20.75
C ARG A 66 20.08 7.79 19.98
N ILE A 67 20.39 6.60 20.50
CA ILE A 67 19.98 5.33 19.90
C ILE A 67 18.45 5.25 19.83
N LEU A 68 17.77 5.46 20.97
CA LEU A 68 16.33 5.35 21.05
C LEU A 68 15.63 6.37 20.14
N ASN A 69 16.11 7.61 20.10
CA ASN A 69 15.56 8.64 19.20
C ASN A 69 15.73 8.28 17.72
N HIS A 70 16.90 7.77 17.32
CA HIS A 70 17.12 7.32 15.94
C HIS A 70 16.20 6.15 15.57
N LYS A 71 16.01 5.20 16.48
CA LYS A 71 15.09 4.08 16.26
C LYS A 71 13.63 4.55 16.16
N CYS A 72 13.19 5.44 17.05
CA CYS A 72 11.85 6.05 16.98
C CYS A 72 11.60 6.72 15.62
N ALA A 73 12.55 7.55 15.16
CA ALA A 73 12.44 8.21 13.86
C ALA A 73 12.38 7.20 12.70
N SER A 74 13.19 6.15 12.76
CA SER A 74 13.20 5.09 11.74
C SER A 74 11.86 4.35 11.67
N LEU A 75 11.25 4.06 12.82
CA LEU A 75 9.93 3.42 12.89
C LEU A 75 8.82 4.31 12.32
N ILE A 76 8.83 5.61 12.63
CA ILE A 76 7.87 6.58 12.09
C ILE A 76 8.01 6.68 10.56
N GLU A 77 9.24 6.75 10.04
CA GLU A 77 9.47 6.83 8.59
C GLU A 77 9.06 5.55 7.87
N ALA A 78 9.34 4.38 8.46
CA ALA A 78 8.87 3.10 7.92
C ALA A 78 7.34 3.03 7.87
N ALA A 79 6.65 3.41 8.94
CA ALA A 79 5.19 3.41 8.99
C ALA A 79 4.57 4.40 7.98
N ARG A 80 5.18 5.59 7.83
CA ARG A 80 4.78 6.56 6.80
C ARG A 80 5.01 6.03 5.38
N ALA A 81 6.11 5.34 5.14
CA ALA A 81 6.41 4.74 3.84
C ALA A 81 5.41 3.64 3.48
N GLN A 82 5.07 2.78 4.45
CA GLN A 82 4.03 1.75 4.28
C GLN A 82 2.68 2.36 3.91
N LYS A 83 2.26 3.44 4.60
CA LYS A 83 1.01 4.17 4.28
C LYS A 83 1.03 4.86 2.91
N ARG A 84 2.19 5.25 2.39
CA ARG A 84 2.31 5.82 1.03
C ARG A 84 2.30 4.74 -0.06
N GLY A 85 2.78 3.54 0.25
CA GLY A 85 2.81 2.40 -0.67
C GLY A 85 1.53 1.57 -0.66
N SER A 86 0.77 1.62 0.43
CA SER A 86 -0.53 0.94 0.61
C SER A 86 -1.60 2.00 0.87
N GLY A 87 -2.43 2.29 -0.13
CA GLY A 87 -3.67 3.06 0.05
C GLY A 87 -4.75 2.32 0.81
N ILE A 88 -4.44 1.17 1.41
CA ILE A 88 -5.39 0.26 2.06
C ILE A 88 -5.20 0.41 3.57
N SER A 89 -6.22 0.93 4.23
CA SER A 89 -6.33 0.90 5.68
C SER A 89 -6.64 -0.53 6.13
N ASP A 90 -5.81 -1.10 7.00
CA ASP A 90 -6.10 -2.37 7.66
C ASP A 90 -7.40 -2.23 8.47
N PHE A 91 -8.46 -2.91 8.03
CA PHE A 91 -9.65 -3.15 8.82
C PHE A 91 -9.55 -4.54 9.44
N SER A 92 -10.02 -4.68 10.68
CA SER A 92 -10.17 -6.00 11.31
C SER A 92 -11.19 -6.82 10.54
N LEU A 93 -10.87 -8.08 10.21
CA LEU A 93 -11.80 -9.02 9.59
C LEU A 93 -13.10 -9.18 10.40
N ASP A 94 -13.00 -9.09 11.72
CA ASP A 94 -14.14 -9.24 12.63
C ASP A 94 -15.11 -8.04 12.59
N ALA A 95 -14.73 -6.91 11.98
CA ALA A 95 -15.61 -5.73 11.92
C ALA A 95 -16.78 -5.88 10.91
N TRP A 96 -16.74 -6.90 10.04
CA TRP A 96 -17.74 -7.15 8.99
C TRP A 96 -18.83 -8.16 9.38
N LEU A 97 -18.80 -8.72 10.59
CA LEU A 97 -19.74 -9.78 11.02
C LEU A 97 -21.03 -9.26 11.70
N GLU A 98 -21.39 -8.00 11.50
CA GLU A 98 -22.74 -7.51 11.80
C GLU A 98 -23.39 -6.96 10.53
N ASP A 99 -23.77 -7.85 9.61
CA ASP A 99 -25.01 -7.60 8.89
C ASP A 99 -25.94 -8.81 8.97
N LYS A 100 -27.15 -8.51 9.41
CA LYS A 100 -28.24 -9.46 9.58
C LYS A 100 -28.86 -9.67 8.21
N ASP A 101 -28.27 -10.52 7.39
CA ASP A 101 -28.93 -11.31 6.37
C ASP A 101 -27.81 -12.14 5.71
N GLY A 102 -28.00 -13.45 5.63
CA GLY A 102 -26.96 -14.44 5.33
C GLY A 102 -26.42 -14.42 3.89
N GLU A 103 -25.95 -13.27 3.40
CA GLU A 103 -25.04 -13.19 2.27
C GLU A 103 -23.60 -13.18 2.76
N ASP A 104 -22.88 -14.20 2.31
CA ASP A 104 -21.48 -14.48 2.62
C ASP A 104 -20.59 -13.38 2.01
N ASN A 105 -20.48 -12.24 2.68
CA ASN A 105 -19.49 -11.20 2.37
C ASN A 105 -18.10 -11.61 2.90
N ALA A 106 -17.65 -12.80 2.50
CA ALA A 106 -16.26 -13.18 2.65
C ALA A 106 -15.40 -12.17 1.88
N LEU A 107 -14.32 -11.68 2.51
CA LEU A 107 -13.31 -10.90 1.81
C LEU A 107 -12.86 -11.65 0.56
N PRO A 108 -12.84 -11.00 -0.62
CA PRO A 108 -12.36 -11.65 -1.82
C PRO A 108 -10.92 -12.10 -1.60
N ASP A 109 -10.69 -13.41 -1.72
CA ASP A 109 -9.37 -14.01 -1.60
C ASP A 109 -8.49 -13.45 -2.74
N PRO A 110 -7.34 -12.83 -2.47
CA PRO A 110 -6.45 -12.34 -3.53
C PRO A 110 -5.94 -13.46 -4.45
N ALA A 111 -6.03 -14.74 -4.05
CA ALA A 111 -5.77 -15.87 -4.95
C ALA A 111 -6.91 -16.11 -5.98
N THR A 112 -8.08 -15.51 -5.78
CA THR A 112 -9.20 -15.53 -6.75
C THR A 112 -9.12 -14.43 -7.81
N GLU A 113 -8.23 -13.42 -7.66
CA GLU A 113 -7.96 -12.42 -8.71
C GLU A 113 -7.46 -13.06 -10.03
N ASP A 114 -6.90 -14.26 -9.96
CA ASP A 114 -6.39 -14.98 -11.13
C ASP A 114 -7.50 -15.60 -12.00
N LEU A 115 -8.70 -15.84 -11.45
CA LEU A 115 -9.84 -16.36 -12.21
C LEU A 115 -10.58 -15.23 -12.92
N THR A 116 -10.88 -14.14 -12.20
CA THR A 116 -11.55 -12.96 -12.78
C THR A 116 -10.69 -12.26 -13.84
N SER A 117 -9.36 -12.20 -13.65
CA SER A 117 -8.44 -11.63 -14.63
C SER A 117 -8.33 -12.49 -15.89
N ARG A 118 -8.39 -13.82 -15.77
CA ARG A 118 -8.38 -14.74 -16.93
C ARG A 118 -9.69 -14.71 -17.70
N ASP A 119 -10.82 -14.71 -17.00
CA ASP A 119 -12.14 -14.62 -17.64
C ASP A 119 -12.30 -13.27 -18.35
N LEU A 120 -11.88 -12.16 -17.72
CA LEU A 120 -11.85 -10.85 -18.35
C LEU A 120 -10.90 -10.78 -19.56
N GLN A 121 -9.75 -11.48 -19.49
CA GLN A 121 -8.83 -11.57 -20.62
C GLN A 121 -9.45 -12.34 -21.79
N ILE A 122 -10.15 -13.45 -21.52
CA ILE A 122 -10.87 -14.24 -22.53
C ILE A 122 -11.97 -13.39 -23.18
N ASP A 123 -12.76 -12.69 -22.36
CA ASP A 123 -13.85 -11.83 -22.85
C ASP A 123 -13.32 -10.67 -23.68
N LEU A 124 -12.20 -10.05 -23.27
CA LEU A 124 -11.55 -8.97 -24.01
C LEU A 124 -10.98 -9.48 -25.34
N GLU A 125 -10.35 -10.65 -25.35
CA GLU A 125 -9.82 -11.27 -26.57
C GLU A 125 -10.95 -11.59 -27.56
N GLN A 126 -12.08 -12.13 -27.08
CA GLN A 126 -13.26 -12.37 -27.92
C GLN A 126 -13.85 -11.06 -28.45
N ALA A 127 -13.94 -10.02 -27.62
CA ALA A 127 -14.40 -8.71 -28.05
C ALA A 127 -13.50 -8.14 -29.15
N VAL A 128 -12.18 -8.16 -28.97
CA VAL A 128 -11.21 -7.65 -29.95
C VAL A 128 -11.31 -8.39 -31.29
N GLN A 129 -11.49 -9.71 -31.28
CA GLN A 129 -11.66 -10.52 -32.51
C GLN A 129 -12.91 -10.12 -33.32
N GLN A 130 -13.96 -9.66 -32.64
CA GLN A 130 -15.21 -9.24 -33.27
C GLN A 130 -15.26 -7.73 -33.54
N MET A 131 -14.21 -6.97 -33.21
CA MET A 131 -14.17 -5.53 -33.53
C MET A 131 -13.72 -5.29 -34.97
N PRO A 132 -14.26 -4.25 -35.62
CA PRO A 132 -13.69 -3.72 -36.84
C PRO A 132 -12.18 -3.41 -36.69
N PRO A 133 -11.33 -3.77 -37.67
CA PRO A 133 -9.87 -3.61 -37.56
C PRO A 133 -9.40 -2.19 -37.26
N HIS A 134 -10.15 -1.18 -37.72
CA HIS A 134 -9.81 0.23 -37.49
C HIS A 134 -10.02 0.66 -36.03
N LEU A 135 -10.92 0.02 -35.28
CA LEU A 135 -11.11 0.26 -33.84
C LEU A 135 -9.99 -0.41 -33.04
N VAL A 136 -9.60 -1.63 -33.40
CA VAL A 136 -8.48 -2.34 -32.76
C VAL A 136 -7.17 -1.57 -32.92
N LEU A 137 -6.91 -1.04 -34.12
CA LEU A 137 -5.74 -0.21 -34.39
C LEU A 137 -5.71 1.05 -33.50
N LEU A 138 -6.86 1.72 -33.34
CA LEU A 138 -6.97 2.87 -32.45
C LEU A 138 -6.72 2.46 -30.99
N MET A 139 -7.27 1.33 -30.53
CA MET A 139 -7.07 0.81 -29.18
C MET A 139 -5.60 0.53 -28.87
N VAL A 140 -4.87 -0.06 -29.83
CA VAL A 140 -3.44 -0.35 -29.72
C VAL A 140 -2.62 0.94 -29.69
N ASP A 141 -2.91 1.89 -30.57
CA ASP A 141 -2.21 3.17 -30.61
C ASP A 141 -2.42 3.97 -29.30
N LEU A 142 -3.63 3.92 -28.72
CA LEU A 142 -3.96 4.58 -27.45
C LEU A 142 -3.20 4.04 -26.23
N ARG A 143 -2.58 2.85 -26.33
CA ARG A 143 -1.74 2.32 -25.23
C ARG A 143 -0.44 3.12 -25.05
N THR A 144 0.00 3.84 -26.08
CA THR A 144 1.33 4.48 -26.10
C THR A 144 1.30 5.93 -26.57
N LEU A 145 0.24 6.35 -27.27
CA LEU A 145 0.15 7.66 -27.90
C LEU A 145 -1.14 8.37 -27.48
N SER A 146 -1.03 9.67 -27.24
CA SER A 146 -2.19 10.54 -27.08
C SER A 146 -2.93 10.75 -28.41
N ILE A 147 -4.22 11.11 -28.36
CA ILE A 147 -5.03 11.43 -29.56
C ILE A 147 -4.34 12.46 -30.48
N SER A 148 -3.59 13.41 -29.92
CA SER A 148 -2.83 14.41 -30.70
C SER A 148 -1.59 13.85 -31.39
N GLU A 149 -0.97 12.80 -30.84
CA GLU A 149 0.14 12.09 -31.47
C GLU A 149 -0.37 11.11 -32.53
N ILE A 150 -1.47 10.42 -32.25
CA ILE A 150 -2.16 9.55 -33.21
C ILE A 150 -2.58 10.36 -34.45
N SER A 151 -3.22 11.52 -34.26
CA SER A 151 -3.62 12.42 -35.37
C SER A 151 -2.44 12.82 -36.25
N ARG A 152 -1.27 13.08 -35.66
CA ARG A 152 -0.05 13.43 -36.41
C ARG A 152 0.56 12.22 -37.13
N LYS A 153 0.54 11.05 -36.49
CA LYS A 153 1.06 9.78 -37.02
C LYS A 153 0.21 9.26 -38.18
N THR A 154 -1.11 9.23 -38.03
CA THR A 154 -2.06 8.66 -38.99
C THR A 154 -2.59 9.66 -40.00
N LYS A 155 -2.22 10.95 -39.87
CA LYS A 155 -2.76 12.08 -40.66
C LYS A 155 -4.29 12.17 -40.65
N THR A 156 -4.92 11.61 -39.63
CA THR A 156 -6.37 11.61 -39.47
C THR A 156 -6.79 12.81 -38.62
N PRO A 157 -7.82 13.59 -38.99
CA PRO A 157 -8.30 14.71 -38.19
C PRO A 157 -8.73 14.28 -36.78
N ARG A 158 -8.46 15.12 -35.78
CA ARG A 158 -8.86 14.86 -34.39
C ARG A 158 -10.36 14.61 -34.22
N SER A 159 -11.20 15.33 -34.98
CA SER A 159 -12.65 15.15 -34.96
C SER A 159 -13.07 13.73 -35.37
N THR A 160 -12.43 13.18 -36.40
CA THR A 160 -12.66 11.80 -36.84
C THR A 160 -12.18 10.80 -35.79
N LEU A 161 -11.02 11.03 -35.16
CA LEU A 161 -10.51 10.17 -34.08
C LEU A 161 -11.39 10.17 -32.84
N TYR A 162 -11.96 11.31 -32.44
CA TYR A 162 -12.94 11.36 -31.34
C TYR A 162 -14.24 10.64 -31.70
N GLY A 163 -14.66 10.68 -32.98
CA GLY A 163 -15.79 9.88 -33.47
C GLY A 163 -15.52 8.38 -33.37
N THR A 164 -14.36 7.93 -33.87
CA THR A 164 -13.91 6.53 -33.78
C THR A 164 -13.69 6.08 -32.33
N LEU A 165 -13.25 6.98 -31.45
CA LEU A 165 -13.15 6.71 -30.01
C LEU A 165 -14.54 6.52 -29.37
N SER A 166 -15.52 7.34 -29.73
CA SER A 166 -16.89 7.17 -29.25
C SER A 166 -17.51 5.87 -29.75
N GLU A 167 -17.21 5.47 -30.99
CA GLU A 167 -17.62 4.18 -31.56
C GLU A 167 -16.97 2.99 -30.85
N LEU A 168 -15.67 3.09 -30.55
CA LEU A 168 -14.94 2.12 -29.73
C LEU A 168 -15.54 1.98 -28.33
N LEU A 169 -15.84 3.10 -27.66
CA LEU A 169 -16.46 3.11 -26.34
C LEU A 169 -17.88 2.53 -26.38
N GLY A 170 -18.64 2.79 -27.44
CA GLY A 170 -19.97 2.19 -27.66
C GLY A 170 -19.88 0.67 -27.82
N SER A 171 -18.96 0.20 -28.68
CA SER A 171 -18.75 -1.23 -28.91
C SER A 171 -18.29 -1.99 -27.66
N LEU A 172 -17.45 -1.37 -26.82
CA LEU A 172 -17.04 -1.95 -25.54
C LEU A 172 -18.20 -1.97 -24.52
N LYS A 173 -19.03 -0.92 -24.47
CA LYS A 173 -20.20 -0.87 -23.60
C LYS A 173 -21.25 -1.92 -23.94
N GLU A 174 -21.56 -2.11 -25.22
CA GLU A 174 -22.51 -3.13 -25.69
C GLU A 174 -22.07 -4.56 -25.34
N ARG A 175 -20.77 -4.76 -25.13
CA ARG A 175 -20.16 -6.06 -24.81
C ARG A 175 -19.91 -6.28 -23.32
N GLY A 176 -20.49 -5.43 -22.46
CA GLY A 176 -20.43 -5.60 -21.01
C GLY A 176 -19.23 -4.95 -20.33
N PHE A 177 -18.36 -4.24 -21.05
CA PHE A 177 -17.20 -3.56 -20.45
C PHE A 177 -17.54 -2.17 -19.86
N ALA A 178 -18.83 -1.85 -19.70
CA ALA A 178 -19.26 -0.54 -19.22
C ALA A 178 -18.74 -0.21 -17.81
N GLU A 179 -18.60 -1.23 -16.95
CA GLU A 179 -18.11 -1.11 -15.57
C GLU A 179 -16.60 -0.86 -15.48
N TYR A 180 -15.86 -1.04 -16.59
CA TYR A 180 -14.41 -0.83 -16.66
C TYR A 180 -14.03 0.47 -17.37
N LEU A 181 -15.01 1.26 -17.82
CA LEU A 181 -14.83 2.50 -18.57
C LEU A 181 -15.24 3.71 -17.71
N HIS A 182 -14.47 3.97 -16.65
CA HIS A 182 -14.64 5.12 -15.74
C HIS A 182 -13.62 6.24 -15.98
#